data_AF-A0AAP5JQR1-F1
#
_entry.id   AF-A0AAP5JQR1-F1
#
_cell.length_a   1.000
_cell.length_b   1.000
_cell.length_c   1.000
_cell.angle_alpha   90.00
_cell.angle_beta   90.00
_cell.angle_gamma   90.00
#
_symmetry.space_group_name_H-M   'P 1'
#
loop_
_entity.id
_entity.type
_entity.pdbx_description
1 polymer ?
#
loop_
_entity_poly.entity_id
_entity_poly.type
_entity_poly.pdbx_seq_one_letter_code
_entity_poly.pdbx_strand_id
1 'polypeptide(L)'
;MHRKVGHLFFTCFSSGETFKMMEVENPLTETIKQKYSEIYEITKKVIVASAGNQEFNPKGNVAYPASYNNVIAVGAVDQEKKIASFSSVGKELALVAPGVDIISLFSDVYVPFRGTSMAAAHVTGAIALIKSKYPNLSNKKIEQLLKKALLI
;
A
#
# COMPACT_ATOMS: atom_id res chain seq x y z
N MET A 1 -31.77 0.83 7.91
CA MET A 1 -31.11 1.62 6.84
C MET A 1 -29.67 1.13 6.69
N HIS A 2 -29.43 0.21 5.74
CA HIS A 2 -28.14 -0.47 5.56
C HIS A 2 -27.13 0.48 4.90
N ARG A 3 -26.07 0.88 5.61
CA ARG A 3 -24.90 1.52 4.98
C ARG A 3 -24.09 0.42 4.31
N LYS A 4 -24.14 0.35 2.98
CA LYS A 4 -23.23 -0.45 2.16
C LYS A 4 -21.81 0.04 2.44
N VAL A 5 -21.02 -0.77 3.14
CA VAL A 5 -19.57 -0.59 3.25
C VAL A 5 -19.02 -0.90 1.86
N GLY A 6 -18.47 0.10 1.17
CA GLY A 6 -17.79 -0.11 -0.11
C GLY A 6 -16.59 -1.00 0.10
N HIS A 7 -16.73 -2.29 -0.20
CA HIS A 7 -15.64 -3.25 -0.22
C HIS A 7 -14.87 -3.09 -1.52
N LEU A 8 -13.82 -2.28 -1.53
CA LEU A 8 -12.83 -2.28 -2.60
C LEU A 8 -11.70 -3.25 -2.21
N PHE A 9 -11.91 -4.54 -2.48
CA PHE A 9 -10.88 -5.56 -2.33
C PHE A 9 -9.98 -5.57 -3.57
N PHE A 10 -8.79 -4.96 -3.50
CA PHE A 10 -7.74 -5.20 -4.51
C PHE A 10 -6.87 -6.39 -4.08
N THR A 11 -7.31 -7.62 -4.38
CA THR A 11 -6.44 -8.80 -4.28
C THR A 11 -5.66 -8.96 -5.59
N CYS A 12 -4.38 -8.57 -5.63
CA CYS A 12 -3.51 -8.85 -6.76
C CYS A 12 -3.06 -10.33 -6.73
N PHE A 13 -3.77 -11.20 -7.44
CA PHE A 13 -3.29 -12.55 -7.78
C PHE A 13 -2.66 -12.50 -9.18
N SER A 14 -1.33 -12.61 -9.28
CA SER A 14 -0.70 -13.00 -10.55
C SER A 14 0.09 -14.30 -10.34
N SER A 15 -0.44 -15.38 -10.92
CA SER A 15 0.28 -16.61 -11.31
C SER A 15 1.43 -17.07 -10.40
N GLY A 16 1.12 -17.92 -9.42
CA GLY A 16 2.12 -18.69 -8.66
C GLY A 16 2.91 -17.94 -7.58
N GLU A 17 3.07 -16.62 -7.69
CA GLU A 17 3.70 -15.76 -6.68
C GLU A 17 2.67 -14.80 -6.09
N THR A 18 2.39 -14.92 -4.79
CA THR A 18 1.21 -14.25 -4.20
C THR A 18 1.62 -12.96 -3.48
N PHE A 19 1.09 -11.82 -3.94
CA PHE A 19 1.17 -10.52 -3.27
C PHE A 19 -0.19 -10.17 -2.69
N LYS A 20 -0.22 -9.40 -1.60
CA LYS A 20 -1.49 -8.95 -1.01
C LYS A 20 -1.46 -7.44 -0.81
N MET A 21 -2.28 -6.77 -1.60
CA MET A 21 -2.69 -5.37 -1.42
C MET A 21 -3.91 -5.36 -0.52
N MET A 22 -3.89 -4.52 0.52
CA MET A 22 -4.98 -4.45 1.50
C MET A 22 -5.32 -2.99 1.83
N GLU A 23 -6.61 -2.68 1.72
CA GLU A 23 -7.20 -1.39 2.07
C GLU A 23 -8.34 -1.69 3.05
N VAL A 24 -8.11 -1.48 4.36
CA VAL A 24 -9.13 -1.74 5.39
C VAL A 24 -9.01 -0.69 6.50
N GLU A 25 -9.88 0.31 6.49
CA GLU A 25 -10.07 1.22 7.62
C GLU A 25 -11.01 0.57 8.65
N ASN A 26 -10.50 -0.28 9.54
CA ASN A 26 -11.32 -0.83 10.64
C ASN A 26 -10.53 -0.85 11.96
N PRO A 27 -11.16 -0.57 13.10
CA PRO A 27 -10.46 -0.39 14.37
C PRO A 27 -9.80 -1.67 14.88
N LEU A 28 -8.71 -1.43 15.60
CA LEU A 28 -7.78 -2.39 16.17
C LEU A 28 -8.48 -3.42 17.08
N THR A 29 -8.40 -4.69 16.69
CA THR A 29 -8.55 -5.79 17.63
C THR A 29 -7.26 -6.60 17.63
N GLU A 30 -6.80 -7.05 18.81
CA GLU A 30 -5.61 -7.90 18.95
C GLU A 30 -5.72 -9.16 18.07
N THR A 31 -6.94 -9.66 17.88
CA THR A 31 -7.25 -10.78 16.98
C THR A 31 -6.86 -10.51 15.52
N ILE A 32 -7.11 -9.30 15.01
CA ILE A 32 -6.74 -8.95 13.63
C ILE A 32 -5.22 -8.88 13.53
N LYS A 33 -4.55 -8.21 14.47
CA LYS A 33 -3.08 -8.09 14.51
C LYS A 33 -2.39 -9.45 14.56
N GLN A 34 -2.89 -10.37 15.39
CA GLN A 34 -2.39 -11.75 15.48
C GLN A 34 -2.51 -12.48 14.14
N LYS A 35 -3.67 -12.38 13.48
CA LYS A 35 -3.86 -12.96 12.14
C LYS A 35 -2.91 -12.39 11.09
N TYR A 36 -2.59 -11.09 11.15
CA TYR A 36 -1.60 -10.50 10.23
C TYR A 36 -0.19 -11.04 10.47
N SER A 37 0.24 -11.11 11.73
CA SER A 37 1.53 -11.71 12.09
C SER A 37 1.60 -13.18 11.65
N GLU A 38 0.53 -13.95 11.87
CA GLU A 38 0.44 -15.36 11.47
C GLU A 38 0.53 -15.51 9.93
N ILE A 39 -0.22 -14.72 9.17
CA ILE A 39 -0.16 -14.73 7.70
C ILE A 39 1.26 -14.40 7.23
N TYR A 40 1.91 -13.41 7.82
CA TYR A 40 3.28 -13.05 7.45
C TYR A 40 4.27 -14.19 7.77
N GLU A 41 4.16 -14.80 8.95
CA GLU A 41 5.04 -15.89 9.37
C GLU A 41 4.87 -17.14 8.52
N ILE A 42 3.63 -17.52 8.18
CA ILE A 42 3.35 -18.70 7.35
C ILE A 42 3.77 -18.47 5.90
N THR A 43 3.41 -17.31 5.34
CA THR A 43 3.51 -17.11 3.90
C THR A 43 4.83 -16.47 3.46
N LYS A 44 5.50 -15.75 4.36
CA LYS A 44 6.67 -14.91 4.06
C LYS A 44 6.46 -13.99 2.85
N LYS A 45 5.20 -13.61 2.57
CA LYS A 45 4.84 -12.75 1.43
C LYS A 45 5.12 -11.28 1.73
N VAL A 46 5.37 -10.51 0.68
CA VAL A 46 5.44 -9.05 0.78
C VAL A 46 4.01 -8.51 0.90
N ILE A 47 3.77 -7.68 1.92
CA ILE A 47 2.48 -7.04 2.16
C ILE A 47 2.64 -5.53 1.94
N VAL A 48 1.76 -4.96 1.13
CA VAL A 48 1.75 -3.53 0.80
C VAL A 48 0.38 -2.97 1.17
N ALA A 49 0.36 -1.81 1.82
CA ALA A 49 -0.88 -1.14 2.20
C ALA A 49 -0.77 0.37 2.01
N SER A 50 -1.88 0.98 1.66
CA SER A 50 -2.03 2.44 1.56
C SER A 50 -1.93 3.08 2.94
N ALA A 51 -1.17 4.17 3.04
CA ALA A 51 -0.96 4.87 4.31
C ALA A 51 -2.25 5.50 4.88
N GLY A 52 -3.25 5.79 4.05
CA GLY A 52 -4.49 6.44 4.45
C GLY A 52 -4.64 7.85 3.87
N ASN A 53 -5.87 8.36 3.87
CA ASN A 53 -6.25 9.64 3.26
C ASN A 53 -6.83 10.63 4.30
N GLN A 54 -6.30 10.63 5.52
CA GLN A 54 -6.89 11.29 6.70
C GLN A 54 -6.33 12.70 6.94
N GLU A 55 -6.02 13.42 5.85
CA GLU A 55 -5.27 14.69 5.82
C GLU A 55 -3.82 14.57 6.31
N PHE A 56 -2.95 15.46 5.86
CA PHE A 56 -1.56 15.49 6.30
C PHE A 56 -1.49 15.87 7.78
N ASN A 57 -1.01 14.95 8.62
CA ASN A 57 -0.77 15.19 10.04
C ASN A 57 0.69 14.87 10.38
N PRO A 58 1.55 15.88 10.65
CA PRO A 58 2.96 15.65 10.95
C PRO A 58 3.19 14.88 12.25
N LYS A 59 2.17 14.77 13.12
CA LYS A 59 2.23 13.96 14.35
C LYS A 59 2.02 12.46 14.09
N GLY A 60 1.64 12.07 12.87
CA GLY A 60 1.44 10.68 12.48
C GLY A 60 -0.04 10.26 12.46
N ASN A 61 -0.49 9.71 11.33
CA ASN A 61 -1.84 9.19 11.12
C ASN A 61 -1.88 8.07 10.06
N VAL A 62 -0.83 7.26 9.97
CA VAL A 62 -0.83 6.07 9.12
C VAL A 62 -1.93 5.11 9.59
N ALA A 63 -2.81 4.72 8.67
CA ALA A 63 -3.93 3.84 8.93
C ALA A 63 -3.48 2.38 9.08
N TYR A 64 -4.29 1.58 9.75
CA TYR A 64 -4.16 0.13 9.67
C TYR A 64 -4.74 -0.38 8.34
N PRO A 65 -4.22 -1.48 7.77
CA PRO A 65 -3.10 -2.31 8.25
C PRO A 65 -1.70 -1.76 7.93
N ALA A 66 -1.57 -0.59 7.28
CA ALA A 66 -0.26 -0.04 6.91
C ALA A 66 0.66 0.22 8.12
N SER A 67 0.08 0.55 9.27
CA SER A 67 0.82 0.72 10.53
C SER A 67 1.29 -0.58 11.21
N TYR A 68 1.01 -1.77 10.64
CA TYR A 68 1.55 -3.02 11.18
C TYR A 68 3.02 -3.23 10.83
N ASN A 69 3.75 -3.88 11.72
CA ASN A 69 5.10 -4.34 11.44
C ASN A 69 5.10 -5.30 10.23
N ASN A 70 6.17 -5.25 9.43
CA ASN A 70 6.32 -6.03 8.19
C ASN A 70 5.31 -5.71 7.07
N VAL A 71 4.58 -4.60 7.17
CA VAL A 71 3.78 -4.04 6.07
C VAL A 71 4.52 -2.85 5.48
N ILE A 72 4.59 -2.81 4.15
CA ILE A 72 5.12 -1.65 3.42
C ILE A 72 3.99 -0.62 3.32
N ALA A 73 4.02 0.38 4.22
CA ALA A 73 3.10 1.51 4.18
C ALA A 73 3.48 2.50 3.07
N VAL A 74 2.55 2.80 2.17
CA VAL A 74 2.79 3.64 0.99
C VAL A 74 1.96 4.91 1.05
N GLY A 75 2.63 6.05 1.07
CA GLY A 75 2.03 7.39 0.97
C GLY A 75 1.97 7.89 -0.46
N ALA A 76 1.24 8.97 -0.69
CA ALA A 76 1.03 9.56 -2.01
C ALA A 76 1.86 10.83 -2.19
N VAL A 77 2.53 10.95 -3.33
CA VAL A 77 3.10 12.20 -3.84
C VAL A 77 2.43 12.64 -5.14
N ASP A 78 2.53 13.93 -5.42
CA ASP A 78 2.17 14.52 -6.70
C ASP A 78 3.31 14.46 -7.73
N GLN A 79 3.07 15.02 -8.91
CA GLN A 79 4.04 15.07 -10.02
C GLN A 79 5.28 15.92 -9.68
N GLU A 80 5.17 16.85 -8.75
CA GLU A 80 6.28 17.67 -8.24
C GLU A 80 7.03 16.98 -7.10
N LYS A 81 6.70 15.72 -6.80
CA LYS A 81 7.29 14.93 -5.71
C LYS A 81 6.97 15.46 -4.31
N LYS A 82 5.93 16.29 -4.18
CA LYS A 82 5.45 16.77 -2.88
C LYS A 82 4.45 15.77 -2.32
N ILE A 83 4.51 15.55 -1.00
CA ILE A 83 3.54 14.70 -0.30
C ILE A 83 2.16 15.33 -0.50
N ALA A 84 1.20 14.53 -0.97
CA ALA A 84 -0.16 14.99 -1.22
C ALA A 84 -0.82 15.44 0.09
N SER A 85 -1.60 16.52 0.05
CA SER A 85 -2.22 17.10 1.26
C SER A 85 -3.16 16.15 2.01
N PHE A 86 -3.70 15.14 1.32
CA PHE A 86 -4.53 14.10 1.93
C PHE A 86 -3.72 12.91 2.46
N SER A 87 -2.46 12.75 2.07
CA SER A 87 -1.67 11.56 2.38
C SER A 87 -1.37 11.52 3.87
N SER A 88 -1.77 10.42 4.51
CA SER A 88 -1.31 10.12 5.86
C SER A 88 0.21 9.95 5.87
N VAL A 89 0.84 10.44 6.94
CA VAL A 89 2.28 10.32 7.19
C VAL A 89 2.52 9.82 8.62
N GLY A 90 3.75 9.41 8.94
CA GLY A 90 4.10 8.91 10.27
C GLY A 90 5.37 8.10 10.25
N LYS A 91 5.82 7.62 11.42
CA LYS A 91 7.03 6.79 11.56
C LYS A 91 6.88 5.42 10.88
N GLU A 92 5.65 4.97 10.69
CA GLU A 92 5.29 3.71 10.02
C GLU A 92 5.35 3.84 8.49
N LEU A 93 5.36 5.06 7.95
CA LEU A 93 5.43 5.29 6.51
C LEU A 93 6.75 4.75 5.95
N ALA A 94 6.67 3.76 5.07
CA ALA A 94 7.87 3.10 4.54
C ALA A 94 8.47 3.87 3.35
N LEU A 95 7.61 4.38 2.46
CA LEU A 95 7.98 5.13 1.27
C LEU A 95 6.75 5.83 0.65
N VAL A 96 6.99 6.66 -0.37
CA VAL A 96 5.92 7.31 -1.15
C VAL A 96 5.99 6.96 -2.63
N ALA A 97 4.84 7.03 -3.30
CA ALA A 97 4.72 6.79 -4.74
C ALA A 97 3.65 7.73 -5.36
N PRO A 98 3.60 7.86 -6.70
CA PRO A 98 2.61 8.70 -7.36
C PRO A 98 1.18 8.29 -6.98
N GLY A 99 0.44 9.25 -6.44
CA GLY A 99 -0.95 9.05 -5.98
C GLY A 99 -1.87 10.22 -6.28
N VAL A 100 -1.42 11.21 -7.06
CA VAL A 100 -2.23 12.36 -7.49
C VAL A 100 -2.33 12.35 -9.01
N ASP A 101 -3.54 12.57 -9.52
CA ASP A 101 -3.88 12.62 -10.94
C ASP A 101 -3.40 11.38 -11.73
N ILE A 102 -3.60 10.20 -11.13
CA ILE A 102 -3.29 8.92 -11.73
C ILE A 102 -4.44 8.50 -12.63
N ILE A 103 -4.18 8.43 -13.93
CA ILE A 103 -5.18 7.98 -14.91
C ILE A 103 -5.48 6.50 -14.69
N SER A 104 -6.75 6.17 -14.46
CA SER A 104 -7.23 4.80 -14.33
C SER A 104 -8.50 4.57 -15.14
N LEU A 105 -8.77 3.31 -15.47
CA LEU A 105 -9.99 2.90 -16.16
C LEU A 105 -11.14 2.77 -15.16
N PHE A 106 -12.25 3.44 -15.44
CA PHE A 106 -13.49 3.35 -14.65
C PHE A 106 -14.70 3.39 -15.58
N SER A 107 -15.49 2.31 -15.60
CA SER A 107 -16.68 2.20 -16.47
C SER A 107 -16.39 2.57 -17.93
N ASP A 108 -15.38 1.92 -18.52
CA ASP A 108 -14.94 2.07 -19.91
C ASP A 108 -14.39 3.45 -20.31
N VAL A 109 -14.18 4.36 -19.34
CA VAL A 109 -13.54 5.65 -19.56
C VAL A 109 -12.27 5.81 -18.72
N TYR A 110 -11.31 6.57 -19.23
CA TYR A 110 -10.11 6.95 -18.50
C TYR A 110 -10.35 8.22 -17.71
N VAL A 111 -10.18 8.16 -16.39
CA VAL A 111 -10.37 9.30 -15.51
C VAL A 111 -9.22 9.41 -14.49
N PRO A 112 -8.83 10.63 -14.09
CA PRO A 112 -7.80 10.82 -13.07
C PRO A 112 -8.37 10.49 -11.67
N PHE A 113 -7.64 9.65 -10.92
CA PHE A 113 -7.88 9.37 -9.51
C PHE A 113 -6.77 9.93 -8.63
N ARG A 114 -7.10 10.17 -7.36
CA ARG A 114 -6.13 10.52 -6.32
C ARG A 114 -6.36 9.66 -5.07
N GLY A 115 -5.28 9.25 -4.43
CA GLY A 115 -5.32 8.46 -3.21
C GLY A 115 -4.03 7.69 -2.95
N THR A 116 -3.79 7.37 -1.68
CA THR A 116 -2.70 6.46 -1.27
C THR A 116 -2.89 5.04 -1.81
N SER A 117 -4.11 4.65 -2.18
CA SER A 117 -4.44 3.39 -2.86
C SER A 117 -3.78 3.29 -4.24
N MET A 118 -3.77 4.38 -5.02
CA MET A 118 -3.06 4.45 -6.31
C MET A 118 -1.55 4.36 -6.11
N ALA A 119 -1.02 5.00 -5.08
CA ALA A 119 0.40 4.91 -4.73
C ALA A 119 0.79 3.46 -4.37
N ALA A 120 0.00 2.79 -3.52
CA ALA A 120 0.22 1.38 -3.17
C ALA A 120 0.19 0.44 -4.39
N ALA A 121 -0.68 0.73 -5.37
CA ALA A 121 -0.76 -0.03 -6.62
C ALA A 121 0.54 0.05 -7.44
N HIS A 122 1.12 1.25 -7.59
CA HIS A 122 2.41 1.41 -8.25
C HIS A 122 3.52 0.61 -7.56
N VAL A 123 3.58 0.65 -6.23
CA VAL A 123 4.58 -0.09 -5.45
C VAL A 123 4.41 -1.59 -5.61
N THR A 124 3.17 -2.08 -5.63
CA THR A 124 2.87 -3.50 -5.86
C THR A 124 3.26 -3.95 -7.25
N GLY A 125 2.99 -3.13 -8.28
CA GLY A 125 3.47 -3.40 -9.64
C GLY A 125 4.99 -3.49 -9.71
N ALA A 126 5.71 -2.57 -9.06
CA ALA A 126 7.17 -2.59 -8.99
C ALA A 126 7.70 -3.85 -8.29
N ILE A 127 7.07 -4.27 -7.18
CA ILE A 127 7.42 -5.50 -6.48
C ILE A 127 7.20 -6.73 -7.37
N ALA A 128 6.06 -6.80 -8.06
CA ALA A 128 5.75 -7.90 -8.97
C ALA A 128 6.80 -8.01 -10.08
N LEU A 129 7.23 -6.89 -10.67
CA LEU A 129 8.30 -6.86 -11.66
C LEU A 129 9.63 -7.37 -11.09
N ILE A 130 10.03 -6.89 -9.90
CA ILE A 130 11.25 -7.35 -9.21
C ILE A 130 11.21 -8.86 -9.00
N LYS A 131 10.08 -9.38 -8.50
CA LYS A 131 9.90 -10.79 -8.19
C LYS A 131 9.84 -11.67 -9.44
N SER A 132 9.23 -11.19 -10.53
CA SER A 132 9.26 -11.92 -11.81
C SER A 132 10.69 -12.19 -12.32
N LYS A 133 11.63 -11.29 -12.01
CA LYS A 133 13.05 -11.43 -12.37
C LYS A 133 13.88 -12.12 -11.28
N TYR A 134 13.52 -11.90 -10.02
CA TYR A 134 14.23 -12.40 -8.85
C TYR A 134 13.25 -13.06 -7.85
N PRO A 135 12.73 -14.26 -8.16
CA PRO A 135 11.64 -14.89 -7.39
C PRO A 135 12.03 -15.15 -5.93
N ASN A 136 13.28 -15.55 -5.72
CA ASN A 136 13.84 -15.89 -4.40
C ASN A 136 14.36 -14.69 -3.61
N LEU A 137 14.18 -13.45 -4.11
CA LEU A 137 14.65 -12.27 -3.40
C LEU A 137 13.89 -12.08 -2.09
N SER A 138 14.61 -11.85 -0.99
CA SER A 138 13.99 -11.67 0.33
C SER A 138 13.21 -10.36 0.41
N ASN A 139 12.14 -10.34 1.22
CA ASN A 139 11.29 -9.16 1.42
C ASN A 139 12.11 -7.95 1.89
N LYS A 140 13.06 -8.15 2.80
CA LYS A 140 13.99 -7.11 3.26
C LYS A 140 14.81 -6.51 2.12
N LYS A 141 15.26 -7.33 1.18
CA LYS A 141 16.03 -6.84 0.02
C LYS A 141 15.14 -6.12 -0.98
N ILE A 142 13.92 -6.58 -1.18
CA ILE A 142 12.90 -5.87 -1.99
C ILE A 142 12.62 -4.49 -1.41
N GLU A 143 12.36 -4.39 -0.11
CA GLU A 143 12.12 -3.12 0.57
C GLU A 143 13.30 -2.16 0.42
N GLN A 144 14.54 -2.66 0.58
CA GLN A 144 15.75 -1.87 0.36
C GLN A 144 15.89 -1.37 -1.10
N LEU A 145 15.50 -2.16 -2.09
CA LEU A 145 15.53 -1.75 -3.49
C LEU A 145 14.48 -0.68 -3.77
N LEU A 146 13.27 -0.85 -3.26
CA LEU A 146 12.18 0.12 -3.41
C LEU A 146 12.56 1.47 -2.77
N LYS A 147 13.11 1.45 -1.55
CA LYS A 147 13.58 2.65 -0.84
C LYS A 147 14.70 3.42 -1.55
N LYS A 148 15.45 2.76 -2.44
CA LYS A 148 16.46 3.44 -3.28
C LYS A 148 15.88 4.03 -4.56
N ALA A 149 14.85 3.38 -5.10
CA ALA A 149 14.26 3.74 -6.39
C ALA A 149 13.11 4.77 -6.26
N LEU A 150 12.42 4.76 -5.11
CA LEU A 150 11.29 5.62 -4.81
C LEU A 150 11.72 6.71 -3.83
N LEU A 151 11.03 7.85 -3.94
CA LEU A 151 11.36 9.04 -3.17
C LEU A 151 11.08 8.77 -1.69
N ILE A 152 12.02 9.20 -0.84
CA ILE A 152 11.91 9.28 0.61
C ILE A 152 12.22 10.72 0.98
#